data_AF-A0A4U0GX37-F1
#
_entry.id   AF-A0A4U0GX37-F1
#
_cell.length_a   1.000
_cell.length_b   1.000
_cell.length_c   1.000
_cell.angle_alpha   90.00
_cell.angle_beta   90.00
_cell.angle_gamma   90.00
#
_symmetry.space_group_name_H-M   'P 1'
#
loop_
_entity.id
_entity.type
_entity.pdbx_description
1 polymer ?
#
loop_
_entity_poly.entity_id
_entity_poly.type
_entity_poly.pdbx_seq_one_letter_code
_entity_poly.pdbx_strand_id
1 'polypeptide(L)'
;MFSTRFARFCSPKAKCFRSFGIGTILLSSSFVLSSCIKRLYQQSDYRLYEKDFTLSSQSLLRTDGVYVLDSIYSSETSRAGTTHQFFTFFKSGQANLTLDIDNDIHSPEEYEESVRRHLQSTSSSDRKTLFEGYFRIDGNRIVIERASVPRNMLVYQYGRLNPNRLEIVSQTIKGKGRLRDRYFKSNYRAVYKFVPLDENQWNELIPGW
;
A
#
# COMPACT_ATOMS: atom_id res chain seq x y z
N MET A 1 -23.84 38.73 -15.27
CA MET A 1 -23.03 39.96 -15.36
C MET A 1 -21.82 39.76 -14.46
N PHE A 2 -20.63 39.80 -15.06
CA PHE A 2 -19.24 39.87 -14.57
C PHE A 2 -18.89 39.64 -13.07
N SER A 3 -17.72 39.17 -12.65
CA SER A 3 -16.53 38.51 -13.22
C SER A 3 -15.41 38.72 -12.19
N THR A 4 -14.58 37.69 -11.95
CA THR A 4 -13.16 37.78 -11.50
C THR A 4 -12.86 38.29 -10.07
N ARG A 5 -11.80 37.87 -9.36
CA ARG A 5 -10.48 37.40 -9.81
C ARG A 5 -9.71 36.68 -8.68
N PHE A 6 -9.00 35.61 -9.06
CA PHE A 6 -7.87 35.04 -8.35
C PHE A 6 -6.75 36.07 -8.14
N ALA A 7 -6.21 36.15 -6.93
CA ALA A 7 -4.96 36.86 -6.64
C ALA A 7 -3.77 35.94 -6.94
N ARG A 8 -3.09 36.18 -8.06
CA ARG A 8 -1.70 35.73 -8.28
C ARG A 8 -0.78 36.72 -7.59
N PHE A 9 0.03 36.23 -6.66
CA PHE A 9 1.24 36.91 -6.22
C PHE A 9 2.24 36.92 -7.37
N CYS A 10 2.44 38.10 -7.98
CA CYS A 10 3.63 38.42 -8.77
C CYS A 10 4.27 39.66 -8.12
N SER A 11 5.57 39.60 -7.86
CA SER A 11 6.40 40.76 -7.49
C SER A 11 7.54 40.91 -8.52
N PRO A 12 7.99 42.14 -8.81
CA PRO A 12 8.41 42.53 -10.15
C PRO A 12 9.94 42.70 -10.29
N LYS A 13 10.42 42.60 -11.53
CA LYS A 13 11.38 43.50 -12.21
C LYS A 13 12.21 42.70 -13.24
N ALA A 14 11.85 42.85 -14.51
CA ALA A 14 12.84 42.83 -15.59
C ALA A 14 12.31 43.74 -16.71
N LYS A 15 13.12 44.74 -17.06
CA LYS A 15 12.81 45.81 -18.01
C LYS A 15 12.66 45.25 -19.43
N CYS A 16 11.61 45.67 -20.13
CA CYS A 16 11.50 45.55 -21.57
C CYS A 16 12.57 46.41 -22.26
N PHE A 17 13.34 45.82 -23.16
CA PHE A 17 14.05 46.53 -24.22
C PHE A 17 13.58 45.97 -25.56
N ARG A 18 13.22 46.86 -26.49
CA ARG A 18 12.66 46.53 -27.81
C ARG A 18 13.75 46.66 -28.87
N SER A 19 13.82 45.62 -29.71
CA SER A 19 14.16 45.61 -31.15
C SER A 19 15.57 45.98 -31.63
N PHE A 20 16.22 45.07 -32.38
CA PHE A 20 16.38 45.16 -33.85
C PHE A 20 17.12 43.94 -34.43
N GLY A 21 16.71 43.50 -35.63
CA GLY A 21 17.64 42.97 -36.66
C GLY A 21 17.90 41.46 -36.77
N ILE A 22 17.19 40.82 -37.71
CA ILE A 22 17.65 39.90 -38.77
C ILE A 22 18.80 38.91 -38.44
N GLY A 23 18.50 37.60 -38.54
CA GLY A 23 19.54 36.57 -38.63
C GLY A 23 19.01 35.14 -38.51
N THR A 24 18.93 34.45 -39.65
CA THR A 24 18.52 33.06 -39.84
C THR A 24 19.34 32.08 -39.00
N ILE A 25 18.74 31.34 -38.05
CA ILE A 25 19.22 30.01 -37.62
C ILE A 25 18.03 29.13 -37.25
N LEU A 26 17.87 28.04 -37.99
CA LEU A 26 17.06 26.87 -37.63
C LEU A 26 17.50 26.34 -36.27
N LEU A 27 16.65 26.47 -35.25
CA LEU A 27 16.73 25.64 -34.05
C LEU A 27 15.34 25.10 -33.74
N SER A 28 15.17 23.84 -34.12
CA SER A 28 14.17 22.92 -33.61
C SER A 28 14.23 22.88 -32.08
N SER A 29 13.46 23.75 -31.44
CA SER A 29 13.26 23.74 -29.99
C SER A 29 12.32 22.59 -29.63
N SER A 30 12.89 21.40 -29.48
CA SER A 30 12.29 20.30 -28.75
C SER A 30 12.15 20.73 -27.28
N PHE A 31 11.00 21.32 -26.94
CA PHE A 31 10.57 21.44 -25.55
C PHE A 31 10.34 20.03 -25.00
N VAL A 32 11.39 19.42 -24.45
CA VAL A 32 11.27 18.26 -23.57
C VAL A 32 10.63 18.77 -22.28
N LEU A 33 9.30 18.78 -22.25
CA LEU A 33 8.53 18.92 -21.02
C LEU A 33 8.83 17.68 -20.18
N SER A 34 9.84 17.75 -19.33
CA SER A 34 10.08 16.76 -18.28
C SER A 34 8.96 16.89 -17.25
N SER A 35 7.80 16.30 -17.54
CA SER A 35 6.80 16.05 -16.51
C SER A 35 7.44 15.10 -15.49
N CYS A 36 7.63 15.58 -14.27
CA CYS A 36 7.91 14.74 -13.11
C CYS A 36 6.67 13.86 -12.84
N ILE A 37 6.44 12.86 -13.67
CA ILE A 37 5.47 11.81 -13.38
C ILE A 37 6.07 11.01 -12.22
N LYS A 38 5.46 11.09 -11.04
CA LYS A 38 5.79 10.19 -9.94
C LYS A 38 5.54 8.76 -10.45
N ARG A 39 6.61 7.97 -10.60
CA ARG A 39 6.51 6.56 -10.97
C ARG A 39 5.63 5.84 -9.94
N LEU A 40 4.52 5.28 -10.39
CA LEU A 40 3.72 4.33 -9.63
C LEU A 40 4.38 2.95 -9.73
N TYR A 41 4.31 2.17 -8.65
CA TYR A 41 4.84 0.82 -8.63
C TYR A 41 4.02 -0.09 -9.54
N GLN A 42 4.68 -0.99 -10.26
CA GLN A 42 4.10 -2.09 -11.04
C GLN A 42 4.39 -3.43 -10.36
N GLN A 43 3.68 -4.51 -10.73
CA GLN A 43 3.89 -5.85 -10.17
C GLN A 43 5.37 -6.27 -10.17
N SER A 44 6.04 -6.04 -11.30
CA SER A 44 7.46 -6.35 -11.51
C SER A 44 8.43 -5.57 -10.62
N ASP A 45 7.97 -4.49 -9.97
CA ASP A 45 8.77 -3.74 -9.00
C ASP A 45 8.82 -4.44 -7.63
N TYR A 46 7.86 -5.32 -7.33
CA TYR A 46 7.79 -6.06 -6.08
C TYR A 46 8.65 -7.32 -6.15
N ARG A 47 9.48 -7.52 -5.13
CA ARG A 47 10.35 -8.70 -5.01
C ARG A 47 9.59 -9.95 -4.61
N LEU A 48 8.48 -9.77 -3.89
CA LEU A 48 7.64 -10.87 -3.42
C LEU A 48 6.53 -11.22 -4.42
N TYR A 49 6.44 -10.53 -5.56
CA TYR A 49 5.52 -10.92 -6.61
C TYR A 49 5.98 -12.22 -7.28
N GLU A 50 5.09 -13.21 -7.30
CA GLU A 50 5.26 -14.48 -7.98
C GLU A 50 4.00 -14.75 -8.80
N LYS A 51 4.13 -14.89 -10.12
CA LYS A 51 2.98 -15.04 -11.04
C LYS A 51 2.12 -16.26 -10.71
N ASP A 52 2.77 -17.37 -10.40
CA ASP A 52 2.14 -18.66 -10.12
C ASP A 52 2.14 -18.98 -8.61
N PHE A 53 2.09 -17.94 -7.77
CA PHE A 53 2.05 -18.10 -6.32
C PHE A 53 0.89 -19.00 -5.91
N THR A 54 1.17 -19.98 -5.05
CA THR A 54 0.16 -20.84 -4.47
C THR A 54 0.30 -20.85 -2.96
N LEU A 55 -0.77 -20.50 -2.25
CA LEU A 55 -0.82 -20.63 -0.81
C LEU A 55 -0.91 -22.12 -0.44
N SER A 56 0.04 -22.60 0.38
CA SER A 56 -0.01 -23.97 0.90
C SER A 56 -1.30 -24.24 1.64
N SER A 57 -1.91 -25.40 1.41
CA SER A 57 -3.09 -25.87 2.16
C SER A 57 -2.81 -26.09 3.65
N GLN A 58 -1.54 -26.19 4.04
CA GLN A 58 -1.10 -26.29 5.43
C GLN A 58 -0.80 -24.91 6.06
N SER A 59 -1.00 -23.82 5.33
CA SER A 59 -0.77 -22.46 5.83
C SER A 59 -1.73 -22.11 6.95
N LEU A 60 -1.22 -21.44 7.99
CA LEU A 60 -2.04 -20.81 9.04
C LEU A 60 -2.66 -19.48 8.59
N LEU A 61 -2.24 -18.95 7.45
CA LEU A 61 -2.82 -17.73 6.88
C LEU A 61 -4.17 -18.05 6.24
N ARG A 62 -5.22 -17.40 6.74
CA ARG A 62 -6.56 -17.40 6.18
C ARG A 62 -6.68 -16.30 5.14
N THR A 63 -7.40 -16.58 4.07
CA THR A 63 -7.64 -15.66 2.96
C THR A 63 -9.13 -15.54 2.65
N ASP A 64 -9.98 -15.86 3.61
CA ASP A 64 -11.45 -15.83 3.59
C ASP A 64 -11.98 -14.80 4.59
N GLY A 65 -11.22 -13.71 4.75
CA GLY A 65 -11.54 -12.63 5.67
C GLY A 65 -10.43 -11.61 5.82
N VAL A 66 -10.49 -10.83 6.89
CA VAL A 66 -9.55 -9.75 7.17
C VAL A 66 -8.86 -9.93 8.52
N TYR A 67 -7.66 -9.36 8.65
CA TYR A 67 -6.91 -9.32 9.89
C TYR A 67 -6.93 -7.89 10.43
N VAL A 68 -7.70 -7.64 11.48
CA VAL A 68 -7.93 -6.29 12.06
C VAL A 68 -6.97 -6.04 13.21
N LEU A 69 -6.33 -4.87 13.23
CA LEU A 69 -5.42 -4.47 14.30
C LEU A 69 -6.18 -4.37 15.63
N ASP A 70 -5.78 -5.19 16.59
CA ASP A 70 -6.40 -5.27 17.90
C ASP A 70 -5.54 -4.61 18.97
N SER A 71 -4.27 -5.00 19.05
CA SER A 71 -3.39 -4.59 20.14
C SER A 71 -1.95 -4.41 19.69
N ILE A 72 -1.24 -3.50 20.36
CA ILE A 72 0.19 -3.23 20.16
C ILE A 72 0.91 -3.41 21.49
N TYR A 73 1.97 -4.19 21.46
CA TYR A 73 2.87 -4.47 22.59
C TYR A 73 4.25 -3.88 22.30
N SER A 74 4.85 -3.25 23.29
CA SER A 74 6.22 -2.76 23.24
C SER A 74 6.90 -2.94 24.60
N SER A 75 7.84 -3.89 24.66
CA SER A 75 8.59 -4.29 25.86
C SER A 75 7.67 -4.63 27.05
N GLU A 76 7.27 -3.64 27.84
CA GLU A 76 6.51 -3.78 29.09
C GLU A 76 5.07 -3.24 28.97
N THR A 77 4.71 -2.63 27.84
CA THR A 77 3.43 -1.93 27.69
C THR A 77 2.57 -2.57 26.62
N SER A 78 1.27 -2.70 26.90
CA SER A 78 0.24 -3.06 25.93
C SER A 78 -0.75 -1.92 25.78
N ARG A 79 -1.17 -1.65 24.55
CA ARG A 79 -2.25 -0.71 24.24
C ARG A 79 -3.14 -1.26 23.15
N ALA A 80 -4.38 -0.80 23.11
CA ALA A 80 -5.24 -1.01 21.95
C ALA A 80 -4.59 -0.39 20.70
N GLY A 81 -4.92 -0.95 19.53
CA GLY A 81 -4.64 -0.32 18.25
C GLY A 81 -5.24 1.09 18.24
N THR A 82 -4.40 2.11 18.05
CA THR A 82 -4.85 3.53 17.99
C THR A 82 -5.38 3.94 16.63
N THR A 83 -5.17 3.09 15.62
CA THR A 83 -5.59 3.32 14.24
C THR A 83 -6.38 2.10 13.83
N HIS A 84 -7.62 2.29 13.40
CA HIS A 84 -8.38 1.19 12.85
C HIS A 84 -7.80 0.85 11.48
N GLN A 85 -7.21 -0.33 11.37
CA GLN A 85 -6.56 -0.78 10.15
C GLN A 85 -6.63 -2.31 10.07
N PHE A 86 -6.69 -2.82 8.84
CA PHE A 86 -6.77 -4.26 8.63
C PHE A 86 -6.03 -4.69 7.37
N PHE A 87 -5.50 -5.92 7.42
CA PHE A 87 -4.94 -6.59 6.26
C PHE A 87 -5.98 -7.47 5.59
N THR A 88 -5.91 -7.50 4.27
CA THR A 88 -6.57 -8.47 3.41
C THR A 88 -5.51 -9.28 2.68
N PHE A 89 -5.63 -10.61 2.69
CA PHE A 89 -4.72 -11.50 1.97
C PHE A 89 -5.50 -12.30 0.93
N PHE A 90 -4.91 -12.42 -0.26
CA PHE A 90 -5.50 -13.14 -1.38
C PHE A 90 -4.68 -14.41 -1.69
N LYS A 91 -5.36 -15.44 -2.20
CA LYS A 91 -4.72 -16.71 -2.59
C LYS A 91 -3.65 -16.54 -3.68
N SER A 92 -3.71 -15.43 -4.45
CA SER A 92 -2.74 -15.04 -5.47
C SER A 92 -1.42 -14.47 -4.93
N GLY A 93 -1.25 -14.36 -3.61
CA GLY A 93 -0.05 -13.82 -2.99
C GLY A 93 -0.07 -12.30 -2.76
N GLN A 94 -1.14 -11.62 -3.18
CA GLN A 94 -1.34 -10.20 -2.90
C GLN A 94 -1.80 -9.98 -1.44
N ALA A 95 -1.34 -8.88 -0.86
CA ALA A 95 -1.77 -8.39 0.45
C ALA A 95 -2.06 -6.88 0.38
N ASN A 96 -3.23 -6.47 0.87
CA ASN A 96 -3.62 -5.07 0.95
C ASN A 96 -3.73 -4.66 2.42
N LEU A 97 -3.30 -3.43 2.74
CA LEU A 97 -3.55 -2.80 4.03
C LEU A 97 -4.57 -1.68 3.85
N THR A 98 -5.66 -1.71 4.61
CA THR A 98 -6.63 -0.61 4.65
C THR A 98 -6.46 0.17 5.94
N LEU A 99 -6.46 1.50 5.84
CA LEU A 99 -6.52 2.41 6.97
C LEU A 99 -7.92 2.99 7.03
N ASP A 100 -8.67 2.66 8.07
CA ASP A 100 -9.98 3.22 8.36
C ASP A 100 -9.78 4.43 9.29
N ILE A 101 -9.48 5.58 8.67
CA ILE A 101 -9.11 6.81 9.37
C ILE A 101 -10.30 7.36 10.16
N ASP A 102 -11.50 7.25 9.60
CA ASP A 102 -12.74 7.74 10.18
C ASP A 102 -13.32 6.76 11.21
N ASN A 103 -12.78 5.53 11.26
CA ASN A 103 -13.19 4.47 12.18
C ASN A 103 -14.68 4.14 12.02
N ASP A 104 -15.10 3.98 10.77
CA ASP A 104 -16.51 3.73 10.38
C ASP A 104 -16.80 2.24 10.11
N ILE A 105 -15.77 1.38 10.10
CA ILE A 105 -15.91 -0.04 9.75
C ILE A 105 -15.92 -0.89 11.02
N HIS A 106 -17.03 -1.54 11.31
CA HIS A 106 -17.23 -2.31 12.54
C HIS A 106 -17.85 -3.69 12.35
N SER A 107 -18.46 -3.97 11.20
CA SER A 107 -19.09 -5.25 10.89
C SER A 107 -18.38 -6.02 9.77
N PRO A 108 -18.51 -7.36 9.71
CA PRO A 108 -18.05 -8.17 8.58
C PRO A 108 -18.49 -7.62 7.21
N GLU A 109 -19.75 -7.22 7.08
CA GLU A 109 -20.32 -6.69 5.84
C GLU A 109 -19.64 -5.37 5.42
N GLU A 110 -19.31 -4.51 6.39
CA GLU A 110 -18.61 -3.24 6.15
C GLU A 110 -17.15 -3.46 5.74
N TYR A 111 -16.45 -4.44 6.33
CA TYR A 111 -15.11 -4.83 5.88
C TYR A 111 -15.15 -5.32 4.43
N GLU A 112 -16.14 -6.16 4.10
CA GLU A 112 -16.30 -6.70 2.76
C GLU A 112 -16.55 -5.60 1.73
N GLU A 113 -17.48 -4.69 2.02
CA GLU A 113 -17.77 -3.52 1.18
C GLU A 113 -16.54 -2.59 1.06
N SER A 114 -15.76 -2.43 2.12
CA SER A 114 -14.51 -1.68 2.03
C SER A 114 -13.51 -2.34 1.09
N VAL A 115 -13.34 -3.66 1.14
CA VAL A 115 -12.43 -4.39 0.25
C VAL A 115 -12.94 -4.33 -1.19
N ARG A 116 -14.24 -4.54 -1.40
CA ARG A 116 -14.87 -4.47 -2.72
C ARG A 116 -14.69 -3.11 -3.39
N ARG A 117 -14.98 -2.02 -2.66
CA ARG A 117 -14.77 -0.64 -3.17
C ARG A 117 -13.31 -0.38 -3.50
N HIS A 118 -12.40 -0.85 -2.66
CA HIS A 118 -10.97 -0.73 -2.91
C HIS A 118 -10.57 -1.42 -4.22
N LEU A 119 -10.96 -2.69 -4.41
CA LEU A 119 -10.65 -3.45 -5.62
C LEU A 119 -11.30 -2.86 -6.88
N GLN A 120 -12.53 -2.34 -6.78
CA GLN A 120 -13.18 -1.64 -7.90
C GLN A 120 -12.43 -0.36 -8.28
N SER A 121 -11.93 0.40 -7.30
CA SER A 121 -11.20 1.64 -7.54
C SER A 121 -9.86 1.41 -8.24
N THR A 122 -9.19 0.27 -7.96
CA THR A 122 -7.93 -0.12 -8.62
C THR A 122 -8.14 -0.65 -10.02
N SER A 123 -9.27 -1.30 -10.29
CA SER A 123 -9.59 -1.84 -11.62
C SER A 123 -10.10 -0.79 -12.59
N SER A 124 -10.65 0.32 -12.09
CA SER A 124 -11.28 1.38 -12.90
C SER A 124 -10.43 2.64 -13.07
N SER A 125 -9.30 2.75 -12.36
CA SER A 125 -8.43 3.92 -12.44
C SER A 125 -6.95 3.53 -12.53
N ASP A 126 -6.15 4.32 -13.24
CA ASP A 126 -4.68 4.21 -13.21
C ASP A 126 -4.08 4.51 -11.80
N ARG A 127 -4.92 4.74 -10.78
CA ARG A 127 -4.52 5.05 -9.41
C ARG A 127 -4.48 3.78 -8.58
N LYS A 128 -3.34 3.11 -8.64
CA LYS A 128 -2.98 2.02 -7.73
C LYS A 128 -2.86 2.55 -6.30
N THR A 129 -3.40 1.84 -5.33
CA THR A 129 -3.47 2.35 -3.96
C THR A 129 -2.12 2.24 -3.25
N LEU A 130 -1.90 3.10 -2.25
CA LEU A 130 -0.61 3.24 -1.57
C LEU A 130 -0.25 2.06 -0.64
N PHE A 131 -1.08 1.02 -0.62
CA PHE A 131 -1.05 0.00 0.43
C PHE A 131 -1.18 -1.44 -0.09
N GLU A 132 -1.16 -1.60 -1.41
CA GLU A 132 -0.99 -2.89 -2.07
C GLU A 132 0.42 -3.43 -1.86
N GLY A 133 0.52 -4.75 -1.91
CA GLY A 133 1.75 -5.46 -1.68
C GLY A 133 1.63 -6.94 -1.94
N TYR A 134 2.71 -7.65 -1.67
CA TYR A 134 2.80 -9.10 -1.82
C TYR A 134 3.37 -9.71 -0.56
N PHE A 135 3.06 -10.97 -0.33
CA PHE A 135 3.56 -11.68 0.83
C PHE A 135 4.20 -13.00 0.45
N ARG A 136 5.04 -13.50 1.36
CA ARG A 136 5.60 -14.84 1.31
C ARG A 136 5.56 -15.47 2.69
N ILE A 137 5.33 -16.78 2.75
CA ILE A 137 5.25 -17.56 3.98
C ILE A 137 6.30 -18.66 3.98
N ASP A 138 6.83 -18.96 5.17
CA ASP A 138 7.64 -20.14 5.47
C ASP A 138 7.27 -20.65 6.87
N GLY A 139 6.57 -21.78 6.93
CA GLY A 139 5.96 -22.29 8.16
C GLY A 139 5.03 -21.26 8.81
N ASN A 140 5.34 -20.86 10.05
CA ASN A 140 4.57 -19.84 10.78
C ASN A 140 5.11 -18.41 10.58
N ARG A 141 6.04 -18.18 9.66
CA ARG A 141 6.65 -16.87 9.40
C ARG A 141 6.07 -16.28 8.13
N ILE A 142 5.73 -14.99 8.18
CA ILE A 142 5.28 -14.23 7.03
C ILE A 142 6.12 -12.98 6.87
N VAL A 143 6.36 -12.59 5.62
CA VAL A 143 6.87 -11.28 5.26
C VAL A 143 5.92 -10.66 4.24
N ILE A 144 5.60 -9.39 4.44
CA ILE A 144 4.71 -8.60 3.60
C ILE A 144 5.53 -7.43 3.05
N GLU A 145 5.64 -7.33 1.74
CA GLU A 145 6.27 -6.22 1.04
C GLU A 145 5.18 -5.28 0.54
N ARG A 146 5.27 -3.99 0.90
CA ARG A 146 4.30 -2.97 0.48
C ARG A 146 5.03 -1.73 -0.01
N ALA A 147 4.46 -1.05 -0.99
CA ALA A 147 4.93 0.28 -1.36
C ALA A 147 4.56 1.29 -0.26
N SER A 148 5.49 2.17 0.10
CA SER A 148 5.22 3.37 0.89
C SER A 148 5.33 4.56 -0.03
N VAL A 149 4.19 5.04 -0.52
CA VAL A 149 4.16 6.15 -1.49
C VAL A 149 4.64 7.49 -0.94
N PRO A 150 4.39 7.88 0.33
CA PRO A 150 4.97 9.11 0.88
C PRO A 150 6.50 9.14 0.80
N ARG A 151 7.13 7.96 0.82
CA ARG A 151 8.60 7.80 0.81
C ARG A 151 9.13 7.19 -0.49
N ASN A 152 8.26 6.89 -1.44
CA ASN A 152 8.53 6.11 -2.65
C ASN A 152 9.50 4.93 -2.42
N MET A 153 9.22 4.10 -1.41
CA MET A 153 10.09 2.98 -1.04
C MET A 153 9.29 1.73 -0.66
N LEU A 154 9.85 0.56 -0.94
CA LEU A 154 9.30 -0.71 -0.48
C LEU A 154 9.63 -0.93 1.00
N VAL A 155 8.61 -1.30 1.77
CA VAL A 155 8.67 -1.59 3.19
C VAL A 155 8.34 -3.06 3.41
N TYR A 156 9.13 -3.72 4.24
CA TYR A 156 8.93 -5.12 4.62
C TYR A 156 8.44 -5.21 6.05
N GLN A 157 7.28 -5.81 6.25
CA GLN A 157 6.75 -6.16 7.56
C GLN A 157 6.93 -7.65 7.78
N TYR A 158 7.51 -8.00 8.92
CA TYR A 158 7.76 -9.39 9.30
C TYR A 158 6.81 -9.77 10.42
N GLY A 159 6.20 -10.95 10.31
CA GLY A 159 5.24 -11.40 11.29
C GLY A 159 5.19 -12.90 11.50
N ARG A 160 4.51 -13.30 12.57
CA ARG A 160 4.20 -14.70 12.90
C ARG A 160 2.72 -14.96 12.68
N LEU A 161 2.43 -16.09 12.07
CA LEU A 161 1.09 -16.62 11.90
C LEU A 161 0.77 -17.54 13.08
N ASN A 162 -0.40 -17.34 13.66
CA ASN A 162 -1.02 -18.21 14.63
C ASN A 162 -2.46 -18.49 14.17
N PRO A 163 -3.14 -19.52 14.70
CA PRO A 163 -4.55 -19.73 14.40
C PRO A 163 -5.36 -18.44 14.59
N ASN A 164 -6.03 -17.99 13.52
CA ASN A 164 -6.86 -16.77 13.48
C ASN A 164 -6.15 -15.47 13.93
N ARG A 165 -4.81 -15.41 13.83
CA ARG A 165 -4.05 -14.24 14.30
C ARG A 165 -2.76 -14.02 13.50
N LEU A 166 -2.49 -12.75 13.18
CA LEU A 166 -1.25 -12.29 12.58
C LEU A 166 -0.52 -11.37 13.57
N GLU A 167 0.75 -11.65 13.84
CA GLU A 167 1.57 -10.84 14.74
C GLU A 167 2.71 -10.18 13.95
N ILE A 168 2.60 -8.89 13.62
CA ILE A 168 3.70 -8.14 13.01
C ILE A 168 4.70 -7.75 14.09
N VAL A 169 5.92 -8.25 13.98
CA VAL A 169 6.97 -8.11 15.00
C VAL A 169 8.07 -7.13 14.60
N SER A 170 8.24 -6.86 13.31
CA SER A 170 9.18 -5.83 12.86
C SER A 170 8.82 -5.25 11.51
N GLN A 171 9.41 -4.09 11.21
CA GLN A 171 9.31 -3.42 9.93
C GLN A 171 10.66 -2.86 9.52
N THR A 172 11.06 -3.03 8.25
CA THR A 172 12.31 -2.48 7.73
C THR A 172 12.25 -2.25 6.22
N ILE A 173 13.11 -1.36 5.72
CA ILE A 173 13.32 -1.15 4.28
C ILE A 173 14.50 -1.98 3.72
N LYS A 174 15.33 -2.55 4.62
CA LYS A 174 16.54 -3.33 4.25
C LYS A 174 16.28 -4.84 4.19
N GLY A 175 15.05 -5.25 4.47
CA GLY A 175 14.60 -6.64 4.57
C GLY A 175 14.81 -7.47 3.31
N LYS A 176 14.44 -6.87 2.16
CA LYS A 176 14.41 -7.49 0.83
C LYS A 176 13.61 -8.80 0.81
N GLY A 177 12.56 -8.92 1.63
CA GLY A 177 11.70 -10.11 1.66
C GLY A 177 12.34 -11.37 2.29
N ARG A 178 13.55 -11.29 2.86
CA ARG A 178 14.24 -12.48 3.38
C ARG A 178 13.74 -12.87 4.77
N LEU A 179 13.26 -14.10 4.94
CA LEU A 179 12.77 -14.64 6.22
C LEU A 179 13.93 -15.11 7.13
N ARG A 180 14.72 -14.15 7.63
CA ARG A 180 15.84 -14.42 8.55
C ARG A 180 15.45 -14.15 10.00
N ASP A 181 15.94 -14.97 10.93
CA ASP A 181 15.63 -14.89 12.37
C ASP A 181 15.78 -13.48 12.95
N ARG A 182 16.78 -12.72 12.51
CA ARG A 182 17.02 -11.35 12.99
C ARG A 182 15.81 -10.42 12.82
N TYR A 183 14.95 -10.65 11.84
CA TYR A 183 13.75 -9.84 11.62
C TYR A 183 12.56 -10.25 12.49
N PHE A 184 12.70 -11.33 13.26
CA PHE A 184 11.69 -11.84 14.20
C PHE A 184 12.10 -11.68 15.67
N LYS A 185 13.28 -11.09 15.91
CA LYS A 185 13.78 -10.76 17.25
C LYS A 185 13.47 -9.29 17.54
N SER A 186 12.34 -9.06 18.19
CA SER A 186 11.85 -7.71 18.51
C SER A 186 10.95 -7.79 19.73
N ASN A 187 11.01 -6.76 20.57
CA ASN A 187 10.11 -6.57 21.71
C ASN A 187 8.82 -5.84 21.31
N TYR A 188 8.72 -5.44 20.05
CA TYR A 188 7.51 -4.89 19.45
C TYR A 188 6.65 -6.01 18.86
N ARG A 189 5.32 -5.91 19.06
CA ARG A 189 4.34 -6.79 18.42
C ARG A 189 3.02 -6.05 18.19
N ALA A 190 2.60 -5.94 16.93
CA ALA A 190 1.23 -5.57 16.56
C ALA A 190 0.44 -6.84 16.26
N VAL A 191 -0.63 -7.05 17.01
CA VAL A 191 -1.51 -8.21 16.92
C VAL A 191 -2.74 -7.86 16.11
N TYR A 192 -3.00 -8.66 15.08
CA TYR A 192 -4.19 -8.57 14.25
C TYR A 192 -5.05 -9.82 14.44
N LYS A 193 -6.33 -9.62 14.76
CA LYS A 193 -7.32 -10.69 14.92
C LYS A 193 -8.02 -10.93 13.59
N PHE A 194 -8.23 -12.20 13.27
CA PHE A 194 -8.95 -12.59 12.07
C PHE A 194 -10.46 -12.42 12.26
N VAL A 195 -11.10 -11.78 11.27
CA VAL A 195 -12.55 -11.65 11.12
C VAL A 195 -12.95 -12.39 9.85
N PRO A 196 -13.70 -13.50 9.95
CA PRO A 196 -14.20 -14.22 8.77
C PRO A 196 -15.20 -13.37 8.00
N LEU A 197 -15.19 -13.52 6.68
CA LEU A 197 -16.18 -12.93 5.77
C LEU A 197 -16.97 -14.04 5.07
N ASP A 198 -18.09 -13.70 4.44
CA ASP A 198 -18.90 -14.67 3.70
C ASP A 198 -18.11 -15.23 2.51
N GLU A 199 -17.80 -16.53 2.56
CA GLU A 199 -17.00 -17.22 1.54
C GLU A 199 -17.60 -17.12 0.14
N ASN A 200 -18.92 -17.07 0.01
CA ASN A 200 -19.57 -17.03 -1.30
C ASN A 200 -19.30 -15.71 -2.01
N GLN A 201 -19.33 -14.61 -1.28
CA GLN A 201 -19.10 -13.27 -1.83
C GLN A 201 -17.59 -12.99 -1.95
N TRP A 202 -16.79 -13.56 -1.03
CA TRP A 202 -15.35 -13.34 -1.00
C TRP A 202 -14.58 -14.05 -2.11
N ASN A 203 -14.97 -15.28 -2.48
CA ASN A 203 -14.29 -16.05 -3.51
C ASN A 203 -14.39 -15.41 -4.92
N GLU A 204 -15.34 -14.50 -5.12
CA GLU A 204 -15.48 -13.72 -6.37
C GLU A 204 -14.49 -12.53 -6.45
N LEU A 205 -13.89 -12.12 -5.32
CA LEU A 205 -12.98 -10.99 -5.28
C LEU A 205 -11.60 -11.39 -5.79
N ILE A 206 -11.33 -11.03 -7.05
CA ILE A 206 -10.01 -11.14 -7.66
C ILE A 206 -9.28 -9.81 -7.44
N PRO A 207 -8.13 -9.79 -6.74
CA PRO A 207 -7.40 -8.56 -6.58
C PRO A 207 -6.85 -8.07 -7.92
N GLY A 208 -7.08 -6.78 -8.22
CA GLY A 208 -6.66 -6.14 -9.47
C GLY A 208 -5.23 -5.59 -9.44
N TRP A 209 -4.67 -5.39 -10.64
CA TRP A 209 -3.48 -4.62 -10.96
C TRP A 209 -3.68 -3.78 -12.21
#